data_AF-A0A1B8Y131-F1
#
_entry.id   AF-A0A1B8Y131-F1
#
_cell.length_a   1.000
_cell.length_b   1.000
_cell.length_c   1.000
_cell.angle_alpha   90.00
_cell.angle_beta   90.00
_cell.angle_gamma   90.00
#
_symmetry.space_group_name_H-M   'P 1'
#
loop_
_entity.id
_entity.type
_entity.pdbx_description
1 polymer ?
#
loop_
_entity_poly.entity_id
_entity_poly.type
_entity_poly.pdbx_seq_one_letter_code
_entity_poly.pdbx_strand_id
1 'polypeptide(L)'
;MNPLTGLVPPLLFLLCLVPHGSAYGPDKRAQKKGDIILGGLFPIHFGVASKDEDLESRPESLECVRYNFRGFRWLQAMIFAIEEINSSPTLLPNITLGYRIFDTCNTVSKALEATLSFVAQNKIDSLNLDEFCNCSEHMPSTIAVVGATGSGVSTAVANLLGLFHIPQ
;
A
#
# COMPACT_ATOMS: atom_id res chain seq x y z
N MET A 1 -52.62 -7.72 -23.25
CA MET A 1 -51.94 -6.43 -22.97
C MET A 1 -50.66 -6.73 -22.22
N ASN A 2 -49.51 -6.60 -22.88
CA ASN A 2 -48.21 -6.36 -22.24
C ASN A 2 -48.03 -4.83 -22.09
N PRO A 3 -46.98 -4.30 -21.41
CA PRO A 3 -45.91 -4.98 -20.68
C PRO A 3 -45.73 -4.47 -19.22
N LEU A 4 -44.81 -5.09 -18.47
CA LEU A 4 -43.72 -4.35 -17.77
C LEU A 4 -42.64 -5.35 -17.31
N THR A 5 -41.81 -5.76 -18.26
CA THR A 5 -40.56 -6.49 -18.00
C THR A 5 -39.54 -5.51 -17.40
N GLY A 6 -39.46 -5.46 -16.07
CA GLY A 6 -38.44 -4.70 -15.35
C GLY A 6 -37.07 -5.35 -15.47
N LEU A 7 -36.24 -4.82 -16.39
CA LEU A 7 -34.88 -5.27 -16.61
C LEU A 7 -34.00 -4.92 -15.38
N VAL A 8 -33.68 -5.90 -14.53
CA VAL A 8 -32.66 -5.71 -13.48
C VAL A 8 -31.30 -5.59 -14.18
N PRO A 9 -30.54 -4.49 -13.99
CA PRO A 9 -29.31 -4.28 -14.75
C PRO A 9 -28.22 -5.29 -14.36
N PRO A 10 -27.47 -5.85 -15.34
CA PRO A 10 -26.51 -6.94 -15.11
C PRO A 10 -25.25 -6.55 -14.33
N LEU A 11 -25.11 -5.27 -13.97
CA LEU A 11 -23.94 -4.71 -13.26
C LEU A 11 -23.71 -5.32 -11.86
N LEU A 12 -24.74 -5.87 -11.21
CA LEU A 12 -24.60 -6.48 -9.88
C LEU A 12 -23.93 -7.87 -9.91
N PHE A 13 -23.93 -8.57 -11.06
CA PHE A 13 -23.34 -9.91 -11.19
C PHE A 13 -21.84 -9.90 -11.50
N LEU A 14 -21.28 -8.77 -11.97
CA LEU A 14 -19.86 -8.64 -12.32
C LEU A 14 -18.92 -8.51 -11.11
N LEU A 15 -19.44 -8.23 -9.92
CA LEU A 15 -18.63 -8.11 -8.69
C LEU A 15 -18.19 -9.45 -8.07
N CYS A 16 -18.70 -10.59 -8.56
CA CYS A 16 -18.47 -11.91 -7.96
C CYS A 16 -17.51 -12.84 -8.76
N LEU A 17 -17.00 -12.42 -9.92
CA LEU A 17 -16.20 -13.27 -10.80
C LEU A 17 -14.72 -12.86 -10.95
N VAL A 18 -14.22 -11.94 -10.12
CA VAL A 18 -12.79 -11.61 -10.09
C VAL A 18 -12.13 -12.31 -8.90
N PRO A 19 -11.33 -13.38 -9.12
CA PRO A 19 -10.61 -14.08 -8.04
C PRO A 19 -9.36 -13.29 -7.61
N HIS A 20 -9.53 -12.03 -7.22
CA HIS A 20 -8.46 -11.25 -6.62
C HIS A 20 -8.32 -11.58 -5.13
N GLY A 21 -7.45 -12.55 -4.84
CA GLY A 21 -6.94 -12.81 -3.50
C GLY A 21 -6.06 -11.67 -2.98
N SER A 22 -6.64 -10.50 -2.74
CA SER A 22 -5.98 -9.40 -2.03
C SER A 22 -6.15 -9.59 -0.52
N ALA A 23 -5.36 -10.50 0.04
CA ALA A 23 -5.42 -10.83 1.47
C ALA A 23 -4.88 -9.68 2.33
N TYR A 24 -5.79 -8.89 2.92
CA TYR A 24 -5.48 -8.07 4.09
C TYR A 24 -5.51 -9.00 5.34
N GLY A 25 -4.46 -9.81 5.54
CA GLY A 25 -4.20 -10.65 6.73
C GLY A 25 -2.87 -10.24 7.40
N PRO A 26 -2.74 -10.29 8.75
CA PRO A 26 -1.97 -9.39 9.62
C PRO A 26 -0.76 -8.62 9.08
N ASP A 27 0.14 -9.28 8.37
CA ASP A 27 1.13 -8.75 7.41
C ASP A 27 0.47 -8.02 6.19
N LYS A 28 -0.49 -7.12 6.46
CA LYS A 28 -1.53 -6.69 5.51
C LYS A 28 -0.95 -5.77 4.43
N ARG A 29 -0.77 -6.27 3.21
CA ARG A 29 -0.50 -5.40 2.04
C ARG A 29 -1.30 -5.80 0.81
N ALA A 30 -1.83 -4.80 0.12
CA ALA A 30 -2.27 -4.99 -1.26
C ALA A 30 -1.03 -4.85 -2.15
N GLN A 31 -0.71 -5.88 -2.95
CA GLN A 31 0.48 -5.89 -3.79
C GLN A 31 0.18 -6.49 -5.17
N LYS A 32 0.67 -5.81 -6.21
CA LYS A 32 0.62 -6.26 -7.60
C LYS A 32 1.98 -5.97 -8.24
N LYS A 33 2.56 -6.95 -8.95
CA LYS A 33 3.79 -6.75 -9.72
C LYS A 33 3.51 -5.84 -10.92
N GLY A 34 4.55 -5.15 -11.39
CA GLY A 34 4.59 -4.36 -12.61
C GLY A 34 6.03 -3.89 -12.83
N ASP A 35 6.30 -3.32 -14.00
CA ASP A 35 7.61 -2.78 -14.39
C ASP A 35 8.02 -1.59 -13.51
N ILE A 36 7.03 -0.83 -13.04
CA ILE A 36 7.19 0.33 -12.15
C ILE A 36 6.32 0.12 -10.91
N ILE A 37 6.89 0.25 -9.70
CA ILE A 37 6.14 0.07 -8.44
C ILE A 37 5.85 1.39 -7.74
N LEU A 38 4.56 1.63 -7.46
CA LEU A 38 4.08 2.73 -6.63
C LEU A 38 3.83 2.26 -5.19
N GLY A 39 4.34 3.02 -4.21
CA GLY A 39 4.04 2.83 -2.80
C GLY A 39 2.71 3.48 -2.43
N GLY A 40 1.98 2.92 -1.46
CA GLY A 40 0.75 3.52 -0.95
C GLY A 40 0.63 3.40 0.57
N LEU A 41 0.18 4.46 1.23
CA LEU A 41 0.04 4.57 2.68
C LEU A 41 -1.36 5.08 3.05
N PHE A 42 -2.24 4.20 3.49
CA PHE A 42 -3.63 4.54 3.84
C PHE A 42 -3.97 4.09 5.27
N PRO A 43 -4.78 4.84 6.03
CA PRO A 43 -5.23 4.43 7.34
C PRO A 43 -6.45 3.50 7.21
N ILE A 44 -6.20 2.21 7.00
CA ILE A 44 -7.24 1.18 6.93
C ILE A 44 -7.79 0.87 8.32
N HIS A 45 -7.02 1.19 9.37
CA HIS A 45 -7.50 1.30 10.75
C HIS A 45 -7.35 2.74 11.28
N PHE A 46 -8.16 3.11 12.26
CA PHE A 46 -8.12 4.44 12.89
C PHE A 46 -7.05 4.58 13.99
N GLY A 47 -6.43 3.49 14.45
CA GLY A 47 -5.40 3.51 15.48
C GLY A 47 -4.74 2.14 15.65
N VAL A 48 -3.86 2.06 16.64
CA VAL A 48 -3.36 0.80 17.21
C VAL A 48 -4.00 0.53 18.58
N ALA A 49 -3.97 -0.72 19.04
CA ALA A 49 -4.37 -1.08 20.39
C ALA A 49 -3.48 -0.38 21.43
N SER A 50 -4.10 0.19 22.46
CA SER A 50 -3.38 0.63 23.66
C SER A 50 -2.98 -0.60 24.48
N LYS A 51 -1.71 -0.98 24.40
CA LYS A 51 -1.05 -1.86 25.35
C LYS A 51 0.05 -1.06 26.01
N ASP A 52 0.02 -0.95 27.33
CA ASP A 52 1.20 -0.51 28.08
C ASP A 52 2.18 -1.68 28.10
N GLU A 53 3.41 -1.45 27.65
CA GLU A 53 4.46 -2.47 27.66
C GLU A 53 5.35 -2.26 28.88
N ASP A 54 5.34 -3.24 29.80
CA ASP A 54 6.23 -3.24 30.98
C ASP A 54 7.69 -3.55 30.61
N LEU A 55 7.98 -3.88 29.33
CA LEU A 55 9.31 -4.18 28.75
C LEU A 55 10.08 -5.36 29.40
N GLU A 56 9.44 -6.12 30.29
CA GLU A 56 9.96 -7.37 30.88
C GLU A 56 10.28 -8.48 29.86
N SER A 57 9.81 -8.33 28.62
CA SER A 57 10.12 -9.22 27.50
C SER A 57 10.17 -8.44 26.19
N ARG A 58 10.56 -9.09 25.08
CA ARG A 58 10.66 -8.45 23.77
C ARG A 58 9.30 -7.89 23.33
N PRO A 59 9.19 -6.58 23.02
CA PRO A 59 7.98 -5.97 22.46
C PRO A 59 7.39 -6.72 21.27
N GLU A 60 6.07 -6.82 21.25
CA GLU A 60 5.31 -7.36 20.12
C GLU A 60 4.81 -6.21 19.22
N SER A 61 4.59 -6.49 17.93
CA SER A 61 4.06 -5.45 17.04
C SER A 61 2.61 -5.12 17.40
N LEU A 62 2.33 -3.85 17.73
CA LEU A 62 0.99 -3.40 18.11
C LEU A 62 -0.05 -3.71 17.01
N GLU A 63 -1.18 -4.26 17.42
CA GLU A 63 -2.30 -4.59 16.53
C GLU A 63 -3.04 -3.31 16.12
N CYS A 64 -3.47 -3.24 14.86
CA CYS A 64 -4.27 -2.13 14.35
C CYS A 64 -5.76 -2.35 14.59
N VAL A 65 -6.45 -1.33 15.12
CA VAL A 65 -7.82 -1.43 15.64
C VAL A 65 -8.75 -0.36 15.09
N ARG A 66 -10.05 -0.68 15.09
CA ARG A 66 -11.16 0.15 14.54
C ARG A 66 -11.02 0.34 13.02
N TYR A 67 -11.62 -0.57 12.25
CA TYR A 67 -11.56 -0.57 10.79
C TYR A 67 -12.17 0.70 10.18
N ASN A 68 -11.46 1.29 9.22
CA ASN A 68 -11.81 2.54 8.53
C ASN A 68 -12.20 2.24 7.08
N PHE A 69 -13.49 1.98 6.85
CA PHE A 69 -14.05 1.75 5.50
C PHE A 69 -13.78 2.91 4.53
N ARG A 70 -13.66 4.16 5.02
CA ARG A 70 -13.32 5.32 4.18
C ARG A 70 -11.86 5.28 3.73
N GLY A 71 -10.95 4.88 4.63
CA GLY A 71 -9.54 4.62 4.32
C GLY A 71 -9.37 3.49 3.31
N PHE A 72 -10.11 2.40 3.48
CA PHE A 72 -10.14 1.31 2.49
C PHE A 72 -10.64 1.78 1.12
N ARG A 73 -11.67 2.63 1.06
CA ARG A 73 -12.13 3.21 -0.21
C ARG A 73 -11.08 4.11 -0.87
N TRP A 74 -10.23 4.79 -0.12
CA TRP A 74 -9.10 5.56 -0.69
C TRP A 74 -8.01 4.65 -1.25
N LEU A 75 -7.68 3.54 -0.57
CA LEU A 75 -6.80 2.50 -1.10
C LEU A 75 -7.36 1.91 -2.40
N GLN A 76 -8.67 1.63 -2.46
CA GLN A 76 -9.32 1.12 -3.67
C GLN A 76 -9.29 2.15 -4.82
N ALA A 77 -9.36 3.46 -4.53
CA ALA A 77 -9.23 4.51 -5.55
C ALA A 77 -7.82 4.53 -6.18
N MET A 78 -6.76 4.29 -5.40
CA MET A 78 -5.40 4.15 -5.94
C MET A 78 -5.28 2.90 -6.84
N ILE A 79 -5.82 1.76 -6.40
CA ILE A 79 -5.81 0.52 -7.20
C ILE A 79 -6.58 0.73 -8.50
N PHE A 80 -7.79 1.31 -8.43
CA PHE A 80 -8.62 1.60 -9.60
C PHE A 80 -7.89 2.49 -10.61
N ALA A 81 -7.28 3.59 -10.17
CA ALA A 81 -6.54 4.50 -11.06
C ALA A 81 -5.35 3.80 -11.74
N ILE A 82 -4.65 2.91 -11.01
CA ILE A 82 -3.56 2.10 -11.59
C ILE A 82 -4.08 1.12 -12.64
N GLU A 83 -5.24 0.49 -12.39
CA GLU A 83 -5.86 -0.44 -13.35
C GLU A 83 -6.42 0.28 -14.58
N GLU A 84 -6.95 1.50 -14.41
CA GLU A 84 -7.37 2.38 -15.50
C GLU A 84 -6.19 2.82 -16.38
N ILE A 85 -5.06 3.23 -15.78
CA ILE A 85 -3.83 3.57 -16.51
C ILE A 85 -3.31 2.34 -17.28
N ASN A 86 -3.17 1.18 -16.62
CA ASN A 86 -2.70 -0.06 -17.25
C ASN A 86 -3.63 -0.58 -18.36
N SER A 87 -4.90 -0.17 -18.37
CA SER A 87 -5.88 -0.52 -19.41
C SER A 87 -5.91 0.48 -20.57
N SER A 88 -5.24 1.63 -20.43
CA SER A 88 -5.19 2.68 -21.45
C SER A 88 -4.11 2.40 -22.49
N PRO A 89 -4.43 2.30 -23.79
CA PRO A 89 -3.43 2.11 -24.84
C PRO A 89 -2.59 3.37 -25.11
N THR A 90 -2.93 4.52 -24.50
CA THR A 90 -2.25 5.81 -24.73
C THR A 90 -1.39 6.28 -23.56
N LEU A 91 -1.63 5.79 -22.34
CA LEU A 91 -0.87 6.13 -21.15
C LEU A 91 0.09 4.99 -20.81
N LEU A 92 1.39 5.29 -20.75
CA LEU A 92 2.45 4.30 -20.47
C LEU A 92 2.40 3.05 -21.38
N PRO A 93 2.37 3.20 -22.72
CA PRO A 93 2.32 2.06 -23.63
C PRO A 93 3.51 1.12 -23.42
N ASN A 94 3.23 -0.19 -23.29
CA ASN A 94 4.18 -1.25 -22.99
C ASN A 94 4.84 -1.20 -21.58
N ILE A 95 4.31 -0.41 -20.64
CA ILE A 95 4.78 -0.34 -19.25
C ILE A 95 3.62 -0.61 -18.31
N THR A 96 3.81 -1.51 -17.35
CA THR A 96 2.81 -1.83 -16.32
C THR A 96 3.15 -1.18 -14.97
N LEU A 97 2.18 -0.48 -14.41
CA LEU A 97 2.20 0.02 -13.03
C LEU A 97 1.78 -1.09 -12.06
N GLY A 98 2.69 -1.49 -11.19
CA GLY A 98 2.42 -2.29 -10.00
C GLY A 98 2.32 -1.42 -8.75
N TYR A 99 1.97 -2.04 -7.62
CA TYR A 99 1.83 -1.33 -6.35
C TYR A 99 2.22 -2.16 -5.13
N ARG A 100 2.60 -1.47 -4.05
CA ARG A 100 2.80 -2.00 -2.69
C ARG A 100 2.11 -1.06 -1.71
N ILE A 101 0.95 -1.44 -1.19
CA ILE A 101 0.11 -0.57 -0.36
C ILE A 101 -0.04 -1.15 1.05
N PHE A 102 0.29 -0.35 2.05
CA PHE A 102 0.31 -0.72 3.47
C PHE A 102 -0.68 0.11 4.30
N ASP A 103 -1.06 -0.44 5.46
CA ASP A 103 -1.87 0.25 6.47
C ASP A 103 -0.97 1.08 7.40
N THR A 104 -1.28 2.36 7.55
CA THR A 104 -0.59 3.23 8.53
C THR A 104 -1.23 3.18 9.91
N CYS A 105 -2.47 2.69 10.01
CA CYS A 105 -3.26 2.65 11.24
C CYS A 105 -3.36 4.04 11.93
N ASN A 106 -3.22 5.15 11.16
CA ASN A 106 -3.04 6.53 11.66
C ASN A 106 -1.86 6.73 12.63
N THR A 107 -0.81 5.90 12.57
CA THR A 107 0.37 5.98 13.45
C THR A 107 1.66 6.20 12.67
N VAL A 108 2.61 6.91 13.30
CA VAL A 108 3.94 7.17 12.73
C VAL A 108 4.76 5.88 12.64
N SER A 109 4.70 5.01 13.65
CA SER A 109 5.46 3.75 13.68
C SER A 109 5.13 2.82 12.51
N LYS A 110 3.85 2.48 12.31
CA LYS A 110 3.40 1.63 11.18
C LYS A 110 3.70 2.26 9.82
N ALA A 111 3.56 3.58 9.70
CA ALA A 111 3.92 4.28 8.46
C ALA A 111 5.43 4.21 8.18
N LEU A 112 6.29 4.32 9.20
CA LEU A 112 7.74 4.17 9.06
C LEU A 112 8.16 2.72 8.78
N GLU A 113 7.52 1.72 9.39
CA GLU A 113 7.72 0.29 9.05
C GLU A 113 7.47 0.05 7.55
N ALA A 114 6.36 0.56 7.01
CA ALA A 114 6.03 0.49 5.60
C ALA A 114 7.02 1.30 4.73
N THR A 115 7.42 2.50 5.17
CA THR A 115 8.33 3.38 4.43
C THR A 115 9.75 2.79 4.33
N LEU A 116 10.24 2.15 5.40
CA LEU A 116 11.47 1.36 5.38
C LEU A 116 11.42 0.24 4.32
N SER A 117 10.23 -0.36 4.11
CA SER A 117 10.00 -1.34 3.05
C SER A 117 10.07 -0.74 1.64
N PHE A 118 9.75 0.54 1.45
CA PHE A 118 9.89 1.24 0.15
C PHE A 118 11.34 1.62 -0.15
N VAL A 119 12.09 2.11 0.85
CA VAL A 119 13.48 2.56 0.68
C VAL A 119 14.50 1.42 0.75
N ALA A 120 14.08 0.17 1.04
CA ALA A 120 14.97 -0.95 1.31
C ALA A 120 16.11 -1.12 0.28
N GLN A 121 15.79 -1.17 -1.01
CA GLN A 121 16.80 -1.30 -2.08
C GLN A 121 17.73 -0.07 -2.12
N ASN A 122 17.17 1.15 -2.19
CA ASN A 122 17.95 2.39 -2.19
C ASN A 122 18.91 2.48 -0.98
N LYS A 123 18.50 1.95 0.18
CA LYS A 123 19.36 1.88 1.38
C LYS A 123 20.49 0.87 1.21
N ILE A 124 20.20 -0.33 0.69
CA ILE A 124 21.20 -1.36 0.38
C ILE A 124 22.26 -0.80 -0.57
N ASP A 125 21.81 -0.19 -1.68
CA ASP A 125 22.67 0.45 -2.69
C ASP A 125 23.54 1.55 -2.05
N SER A 126 22.92 2.46 -1.27
CA SER A 126 23.63 3.61 -0.65
C SER A 126 24.70 3.24 0.37
N LEU A 127 24.66 2.02 0.91
CA LEU A 127 25.58 1.52 1.93
C LEU A 127 26.50 0.41 1.40
N ASN A 128 26.41 0.06 0.10
CA ASN A 128 27.08 -1.08 -0.53
C ASN A 128 26.88 -2.39 0.26
N LEU A 129 25.69 -2.59 0.83
CA LEU A 129 25.43 -3.73 1.73
C LEU A 129 25.44 -5.09 1.02
N ASP A 130 25.25 -5.13 -0.29
CA ASP A 130 25.33 -6.35 -1.11
C ASP A 130 26.72 -7.02 -1.09
N GLU A 131 27.79 -6.26 -0.82
CA GLU A 131 29.14 -6.82 -0.67
C GLU A 131 29.31 -7.58 0.67
N PHE A 132 28.51 -7.22 1.69
CA PHE A 132 28.65 -7.71 3.06
C PHE A 132 27.49 -8.60 3.53
N CYS A 133 26.39 -8.65 2.78
CA CYS A 133 25.19 -9.40 3.13
C CYS A 133 24.50 -9.90 1.86
N ASN A 134 23.96 -11.13 1.90
CA ASN A 134 23.09 -11.63 0.84
C ASN A 134 21.68 -11.01 0.97
N CYS A 135 21.61 -9.71 0.68
CA CYS A 135 20.35 -9.01 0.48
C CYS A 135 19.72 -9.57 -0.80
N SER A 136 18.57 -10.24 -0.67
CA SER A 136 18.02 -11.03 -1.77
C SER A 136 17.84 -10.21 -3.04
N GLU A 137 18.44 -10.70 -4.14
CA GLU A 137 18.25 -10.14 -5.48
C GLU A 137 16.75 -9.90 -5.75
N HIS A 138 16.42 -8.74 -6.31
CA HIS A 138 15.07 -8.32 -6.75
C HIS A 138 14.08 -7.86 -5.65
N MET A 139 14.50 -7.01 -4.70
CA MET A 139 13.51 -6.10 -4.07
C MET A 139 13.13 -4.99 -5.07
N PRO A 140 11.87 -4.88 -5.51
CA PRO A 140 11.51 -3.88 -6.52
C PRO A 140 11.48 -2.48 -5.90
N SER A 141 12.30 -1.59 -6.44
CA SER A 141 12.39 -0.18 -6.03
C SER A 141 11.05 0.53 -6.16
N THR A 142 10.70 1.28 -5.13
CA THR A 142 9.48 2.11 -5.12
C THR A 142 9.84 3.48 -5.66
N ILE A 143 9.24 3.89 -6.78
CA ILE A 143 9.64 5.14 -7.47
C ILE A 143 8.90 6.39 -6.97
N ALA A 144 7.78 6.22 -6.27
CA ALA A 144 6.93 7.26 -5.72
C ALA A 144 5.99 6.66 -4.67
N VAL A 145 5.50 7.46 -3.73
CA VAL A 145 4.60 7.01 -2.65
C VAL A 145 3.35 7.89 -2.60
N VAL A 146 2.16 7.29 -2.57
CA VAL A 146 0.89 7.99 -2.37
C VAL A 146 0.51 7.95 -0.89
N GLY A 147 0.37 9.13 -0.26
CA GLY A 147 -0.03 9.29 1.14
C GLY A 147 1.09 9.82 2.03
N ALA A 148 1.01 9.79 3.36
CA ALA A 148 -0.10 9.31 4.19
C ALA A 148 -1.22 10.38 4.35
N THR A 149 -2.25 10.07 5.15
CA THR A 149 -3.41 10.95 5.36
C THR A 149 -3.18 12.04 6.43
N GLY A 150 -2.60 11.69 7.58
CA GLY A 150 -2.40 12.64 8.67
C GLY A 150 -1.08 13.39 8.51
N SER A 151 -1.08 14.72 8.60
CA SER A 151 0.10 15.56 8.34
C SER A 151 1.34 15.14 9.14
N GLY A 152 1.20 14.88 10.45
CA GLY A 152 2.32 14.41 11.28
C GLY A 152 2.88 13.05 10.86
N VAL A 153 2.04 12.16 10.31
CA VAL A 153 2.48 10.89 9.71
C VAL A 153 3.21 11.17 8.39
N SER A 154 2.64 12.01 7.53
CA SER A 154 3.23 12.37 6.24
C SER A 154 4.57 13.08 6.38
N THR A 155 4.78 13.93 7.39
CA THR A 155 6.09 14.55 7.70
C THR A 155 7.13 13.51 8.09
N ALA A 156 6.79 12.52 8.92
CA ALA A 156 7.72 11.45 9.30
C ALA A 156 8.11 10.58 8.09
N VAL A 157 7.14 10.29 7.21
CA VAL A 157 7.38 9.58 5.93
C VAL A 157 8.27 10.41 5.00
N ALA A 158 7.98 11.71 4.82
CA ALA A 158 8.72 12.61 3.94
C ALA A 158 10.18 12.76 4.35
N ASN A 159 10.44 12.85 5.67
CA ASN A 159 11.80 12.90 6.21
C ASN A 159 12.64 11.66 5.84
N LEU A 160 12.02 10.49 5.67
CA LEU A 160 12.71 9.25 5.29
C LEU A 160 12.80 9.07 3.76
N LEU A 161 11.71 9.34 3.03
CA LEU A 161 11.71 9.27 1.55
C LEU A 161 12.64 10.31 0.92
N GLY A 162 12.73 11.50 1.52
CA GLY A 162 13.57 12.60 1.06
C GLY A 162 15.08 12.28 1.09
N LEU A 163 15.53 11.37 1.96
CA LEU A 163 16.93 10.90 1.99
C LEU A 163 17.33 10.15 0.71
N PHE A 164 16.35 9.57 0.01
CA PHE A 164 16.53 8.80 -1.22
C PHE A 164 15.87 9.49 -2.43
N HIS A 165 15.47 10.76 -2.27
CA HIS A 165 14.76 11.56 -3.29
C HIS A 165 13.51 10.89 -3.90
N ILE A 166 12.82 10.03 -3.14
CA ILE A 166 11.58 9.41 -3.59
C ILE A 166 10.43 10.43 -3.44
N PRO A 167 9.70 10.77 -4.51
CA PRO A 167 8.56 11.70 -4.44
C PRO A 167 7.38 11.12 -3.64
N GLN A 168 6.66 12.03 -2.98
CA GLN A 168 5.50 11.79 -2.11
C GLN A 168 4.43 12.87 -2.33
#